data_AF-A0A9X3D2N5-F1
#
_entry.id   AF-A0A9X3D2N5-F1
#
_cell.length_a   1.000
_cell.length_b   1.000
_cell.length_c   1.000
_cell.angle_alpha   90.00
_cell.angle_beta   90.00
_cell.angle_gamma   90.00
#
_symmetry.space_group_name_H-M   'P 1'
#
loop_
_entity.id
_entity.type
_entity.pdbx_description
1 polymer ?
#
loop_
_entity_poly.entity_id
_entity_poly.type
_entity_poly.pdbx_seq_one_letter_code
_entity_poly.pdbx_strand_id
1 'polypeptide(L)'
;MSMTNPGSGATPRPLHSTLEVPGPLAQPCRFGVYTGLKLELQSADAIPAAARLGLEPPRFCGQCGRRMVVQVRPDGWGARCSRHGTVDSTELGQR
;
A
#
# COMPACT_ATOMS: atom_id res chain seq x y z
N MET A 1 31.63 -9.75 48.34
CA MET A 1 31.75 -8.73 47.28
C MET A 1 31.16 -9.37 46.01
N SER A 2 29.85 -9.59 45.95
CA SER A 2 28.92 -8.72 45.19
C SER A 2 29.64 -7.93 44.11
N MET A 3 29.47 -8.32 42.84
CA MET A 3 28.91 -7.43 41.82
C MET A 3 28.19 -8.27 40.76
N THR A 4 26.88 -8.04 40.72
CA THR A 4 25.89 -8.51 39.77
C THR A 4 25.88 -7.64 38.51
N ASN A 5 25.41 -8.25 37.42
CA ASN A 5 24.72 -7.68 36.25
C ASN A 5 25.52 -6.97 35.12
N PRO A 6 24.93 -6.77 33.92
CA PRO A 6 23.60 -7.21 33.44
C PRO A 6 23.58 -7.97 32.10
N GLY A 7 22.50 -8.72 31.90
CA GLY A 7 22.15 -9.34 30.63
C GLY A 7 21.99 -8.33 29.49
N SER A 8 22.62 -8.64 28.36
CA SER A 8 22.37 -7.95 27.10
C SER A 8 20.94 -8.25 26.66
N GLY A 9 20.06 -7.26 26.84
CA GLY A 9 18.73 -7.26 26.27
C GLY A 9 18.83 -7.29 24.75
N ALA A 10 18.64 -8.49 24.18
CA ALA A 10 18.37 -8.62 22.75
C ALA A 10 17.11 -7.80 22.45
N THR A 11 17.27 -6.71 21.70
CA THR A 11 16.14 -5.93 21.20
C THR A 11 15.27 -6.88 20.36
N PRO A 12 13.97 -7.04 20.64
CA PRO A 12 13.14 -7.88 19.79
C PRO A 12 13.10 -7.24 18.40
N ARG A 13 13.60 -7.96 17.37
CA ARG A 13 13.32 -7.63 15.97
C ARG A 13 11.81 -7.53 15.84
N PRO A 14 11.25 -6.42 15.34
CA PRO A 14 9.82 -6.35 15.21
C PRO A 14 9.36 -7.43 14.22
N LEU A 15 8.54 -8.35 14.71
CA LEU A 15 7.81 -9.34 13.92
C LEU A 15 6.65 -8.64 13.22
N HIS A 16 6.90 -7.64 12.37
CA HIS A 16 5.87 -7.18 11.45
C HIS A 16 6.06 -7.94 10.14
N SER A 17 5.08 -8.77 9.82
CA SER A 17 4.92 -9.41 8.52
C SER A 17 4.80 -8.32 7.45
N THR A 18 5.93 -7.98 6.82
CA THR A 18 6.06 -7.02 5.74
C THR A 18 5.44 -7.60 4.47
N LEU A 19 4.12 -7.48 4.31
CA LEU A 19 3.53 -7.51 2.98
C LEU A 19 4.01 -6.25 2.25
N GLU A 20 5.22 -6.30 1.70
CA GLU A 20 5.85 -5.20 0.99
C GLU A 20 5.14 -5.06 -0.37
N VAL A 21 4.04 -4.31 -0.38
CA VAL A 21 3.36 -3.99 -1.62
C VAL A 21 4.26 -3.04 -2.42
N PRO A 22 4.80 -3.43 -3.59
CA PRO A 22 5.76 -2.62 -4.30
C PRO A 22 5.11 -1.44 -5.02
N GLY A 23 5.97 -0.50 -5.41
CA GLY A 23 5.64 0.55 -6.37
C GLY A 23 4.56 1.53 -5.89
N PRO A 24 3.55 1.87 -6.71
CA PRO A 24 2.65 2.98 -6.46
C PRO A 24 1.72 2.83 -5.25
N LEU A 25 1.66 1.63 -4.64
CA LEU A 25 0.87 1.32 -3.45
C LEU A 25 1.74 1.07 -2.20
N ALA A 26 3.07 1.19 -2.30
CA ALA A 26 3.96 1.10 -1.16
C ALA A 26 3.69 2.22 -0.15
N GLN A 27 3.84 1.88 1.13
CA GLN A 27 3.68 2.82 2.24
C GLN A 27 4.87 3.79 2.32
N PRO A 28 4.65 5.04 2.78
CA PRO A 28 3.37 5.60 3.22
C PRO A 28 2.50 6.09 2.05
N CYS A 29 1.26 5.59 1.97
CA CYS A 29 0.24 6.16 1.09
C CYS A 29 -0.21 7.51 1.66
N ARG A 30 -0.10 8.57 0.86
CA ARG A 30 -0.53 9.94 1.18
C ARG A 30 -1.81 10.34 0.45
N PHE A 31 -2.18 9.60 -0.60
CA PHE A 31 -3.34 9.85 -1.44
C PHE A 31 -4.24 8.63 -1.51
N GLY A 32 -5.54 8.85 -1.63
CA GLY A 32 -6.53 7.81 -1.87
C GLY A 32 -6.36 7.21 -3.27
N VAL A 33 -6.23 5.89 -3.33
CA VAL A 33 -5.92 5.17 -4.58
C VAL A 33 -7.07 5.14 -5.59
N TYR A 34 -8.29 5.44 -5.13
CA TYR A 34 -9.51 5.49 -5.96
C TYR A 34 -9.97 6.91 -6.28
N THR A 35 -9.56 7.89 -5.47
CA THR A 35 -10.05 9.27 -5.52
C THR A 35 -8.98 10.26 -5.99
N GLY A 36 -7.70 9.97 -5.72
CA GLY A 36 -6.57 10.88 -5.93
C GLY A 36 -6.47 12.01 -4.90
N LEU A 37 -7.38 12.06 -3.91
CA LEU A 37 -7.37 13.07 -2.85
C LEU A 37 -6.29 12.75 -1.81
N LYS A 38 -5.71 13.77 -1.17
CA LYS A 38 -4.86 13.53 -0.01
C LYS A 38 -5.67 12.87 1.11
N LEU A 39 -5.12 11.84 1.75
CA LEU A 39 -5.82 11.08 2.79
C LEU A 39 -6.23 11.98 3.97
N GLU A 40 -5.43 12.98 4.31
CA GLU A 40 -5.72 13.94 5.38
C GLU A 40 -6.98 14.80 5.11
N LEU A 41 -7.39 14.91 3.84
CA LEU A 41 -8.55 15.71 3.40
C LEU A 41 -9.72 14.84 2.93
N GLN A 42 -9.55 13.51 2.88
CA GLN A 42 -10.51 12.61 2.28
C GLN A 42 -11.60 12.20 3.27
N SER A 43 -12.87 12.39 2.90
CA SER A 43 -14.00 11.79 3.62
C SER A 43 -14.06 10.27 3.43
N ALA A 44 -14.49 9.53 4.44
CA ALA A 44 -14.70 8.09 4.35
C ALA A 44 -15.70 7.70 3.25
N ASP A 45 -16.69 8.55 2.99
CA ASP A 45 -17.72 8.33 1.96
C ASP A 45 -17.24 8.65 0.54
N ALA A 46 -16.03 9.19 0.39
CA ALA A 46 -15.48 9.55 -0.92
C ALA A 46 -15.07 8.32 -1.75
N ILE A 47 -14.93 7.14 -1.15
CA ILE A 47 -14.55 5.92 -1.86
C ILE A 47 -15.78 5.32 -2.57
N PRO A 48 -15.73 5.12 -3.90
CA PRO A 48 -16.83 4.52 -4.66
C PRO A 48 -17.23 3.14 -4.12
N ALA A 49 -18.53 2.82 -4.16
CA ALA A 49 -19.05 1.54 -3.66
C ALA A 49 -18.38 0.33 -4.34
N ALA A 50 -18.14 0.39 -5.65
CA ALA A 50 -17.46 -0.68 -6.37
C ALA A 50 -16.01 -0.92 -5.89
N ALA A 51 -15.29 0.15 -5.52
CA ALA A 51 -13.95 0.04 -4.95
C ALA A 51 -13.96 -0.56 -3.53
N ARG A 52 -14.99 -0.25 -2.72
CA ARG A 52 -15.19 -0.88 -1.40
C ARG A 52 -15.46 -2.38 -1.51
N LEU A 53 -16.07 -2.82 -2.61
CA LEU A 53 -16.30 -4.23 -2.92
C LEU A 53 -15.08 -4.91 -3.57
N GLY A 54 -13.97 -4.19 -3.79
CA GLY A 54 -12.78 -4.72 -4.45
C GLY A 54 -12.93 -4.98 -5.95
N LEU A 55 -13.97 -4.44 -6.58
CA LEU A 55 -14.28 -4.65 -8.00
C LEU A 55 -13.58 -3.65 -8.93
N GLU A 56 -13.04 -2.55 -8.38
CA GLU A 56 -12.30 -1.57 -9.17
C GLU A 56 -10.80 -1.64 -8.87
N PRO A 57 -9.94 -1.59 -9.91
CA PRO A 57 -8.51 -1.41 -9.72
C PRO A 57 -8.20 0.02 -9.21
N PRO A 58 -7.07 0.22 -8.50
CA PRO A 58 -6.62 1.54 -8.09
C PRO A 58 -6.28 2.40 -9.31
N ARG A 59 -6.81 3.62 -9.35
CA ARG A 59 -6.64 4.56 -10.47
C ARG A 59 -5.61 5.64 -10.21
N PHE A 60 -5.22 5.83 -8.96
CA PHE A 60 -4.26 6.85 -8.54
C PHE A 60 -3.15 6.23 -7.70
N CYS A 61 -1.94 6.76 -7.87
CA CYS A 61 -0.80 6.35 -7.06
C CYS A 61 -0.98 6.83 -5.62
N GLY A 62 -0.88 5.91 -4.66
CA GLY A 62 -1.01 6.22 -3.23
C GLY A 62 0.08 7.17 -2.74
N GLN A 63 1.24 7.22 -3.39
CA GLN A 63 2.37 8.06 -2.95
C GLN A 63 2.35 9.50 -3.49
N CYS A 64 2.01 9.73 -4.76
CA CYS A 64 2.00 11.08 -5.36
C CYS A 64 0.66 11.58 -5.89
N GLY A 65 -0.41 10.77 -5.82
CA GLY A 65 -1.75 11.17 -6.29
C GLY A 65 -1.90 11.25 -7.81
N ARG A 66 -0.87 10.91 -8.59
CA ARG A 66 -0.96 10.91 -10.07
C ARG A 66 -1.88 9.80 -10.55
N ARG A 67 -2.74 10.11 -11.53
CA ARG A 67 -3.55 9.10 -12.23
C ARG A 67 -2.62 8.10 -12.94
N MET A 68 -2.85 6.82 -12.70
CA MET A 68 -2.10 5.71 -13.27
C MET A 68 -2.69 5.27 -14.60
N VAL A 69 -1.87 4.61 -15.42
CA VAL A 69 -2.38 3.81 -16.54
C VAL A 69 -2.74 2.44 -15.99
N VAL A 70 -3.99 2.04 -16.16
CA VAL A 70 -4.52 0.76 -15.65
C VAL A 70 -4.89 -0.13 -16.81
N GLN A 71 -4.42 -1.38 -16.77
CA GLN A 71 -4.82 -2.44 -17.67
C GLN A 71 -5.56 -3.51 -16.89
N VAL A 72 -6.82 -3.77 -17.26
CA VAL A 72 -7.61 -4.88 -16.73
C VAL A 72 -7.42 -6.10 -17.64
N ARG A 73 -7.28 -7.26 -17.02
CA ARG A 73 -7.12 -8.59 -17.64
C ARG A 73 -8.12 -9.56 -17.00
N PRO A 74 -8.49 -10.67 -17.66
CA PRO A 74 -9.41 -11.64 -17.06
C PRO A 74 -8.92 -12.21 -15.72
N ASP A 75 -7.60 -12.31 -15.53
CA ASP A 75 -6.94 -12.85 -14.35
C ASP A 75 -6.56 -11.78 -13.30
N GLY A 76 -6.82 -10.51 -13.57
CA GLY A 76 -6.46 -9.43 -12.65
C GLY A 76 -6.24 -8.08 -13.31
N TRP A 77 -5.34 -7.28 -12.77
CA TRP A 77 -5.03 -5.96 -13.31
C TRP A 77 -3.59 -5.54 -13.01
N GLY A 78 -3.04 -4.72 -13.90
CA GLY A 78 -1.78 -4.03 -13.71
C GLY A 78 -1.98 -2.52 -13.73
N ALA A 79 -1.24 -1.79 -12.89
CA ALA A 79 -1.29 -0.34 -12.85
C ALA A 79 0.12 0.27 -12.84
N ARG A 80 0.32 1.33 -13.64
CA ARG A 80 1.60 2.04 -13.77
C ARG A 80 1.49 3.51 -13.37
N CYS A 81 2.29 3.91 -12.41
CA CYS A 81 2.65 5.29 -12.15
C CYS A 81 3.93 5.65 -12.91
N SER A 82 3.97 6.82 -13.54
CA SER A 82 5.18 7.29 -14.23
C SER A 82 6.37 7.56 -13.29
N ARG A 83 6.13 7.77 -11.98
CA ARG A 83 7.18 8.07 -10.98
C ARG A 83 7.52 6.88 -10.09
N HIS A 84 6.51 6.13 -9.67
CA HIS A 84 6.68 5.11 -8.63
C HIS A 84 6.55 3.68 -9.17
N GLY A 85 6.65 3.51 -10.50
CA GLY A 85 6.70 2.20 -11.13
C GLY A 85 5.32 1.54 -11.26
N THR A 86 5.32 0.21 -11.25
CA THR A 86 4.17 -0.65 -11.53
C THR A 86 3.76 -1.43 -10.30
N VAL A 87 2.50 -1.84 -10.26
CA VAL A 87 1.98 -2.86 -9.34
C VAL A 87 1.04 -3.76 -10.13
N ASP A 88 1.04 -5.05 -9.80
CA ASP A 88 0.12 -6.03 -10.35
C ASP A 88 -0.72 -6.68 -9.25
N SER A 89 -1.99 -6.99 -9.55
CA SER A 89 -2.89 -7.64 -8.58
C SER A 89 -2.38 -8.98 -8.08
N THR A 90 -1.57 -9.69 -8.88
CA THR A 90 -0.95 -10.96 -8.47
C THR A 90 0.03 -10.79 -7.29
N GLU A 91 0.64 -9.62 -7.15
CA GLU A 91 1.55 -9.28 -6.06
C GLU A 91 0.80 -8.92 -4.76
N LEU A 92 -0.48 -8.56 -4.87
CA LEU A 92 -1.35 -8.21 -3.74
C LEU A 92 -2.09 -9.41 -3.13
N GLY A 93 -2.12 -10.53 -3.87
CA GLY A 93 -2.89 -11.73 -3.55
C GLY A 93 -2.14 -12.82 -2.78
N GLN A 94 -0.84 -12.66 -2.50
CA GLN A 94 -0.10 -13.59 -1.65
C GLN A 94 -0.47 -13.32 -0.19
N ARG A 95 -1.53 -13.99 0.29
CA ARG A 95 -1.97 -14.02 1.68
C ARG A 95 -1.80 -15.42 2.25
#